data_AF-A0A1C2AFR4-F1
#
_entry.id   AF-A0A1C2AFR4-F1
#
_cell.length_a   1.000
_cell.length_b   1.000
_cell.length_c   1.000
_cell.angle_alpha   90.00
_cell.angle_beta   90.00
_cell.angle_gamma   90.00
#
_symmetry.space_group_name_H-M   'P 1'
#
loop_
_entity.id
_entity.type
_entity.pdbx_description
1 polymer ?
#
loop_
_entity_poly.entity_id
_entity_poly.type
_entity_poly.pdbx_seq_one_letter_code
_entity_poly.pdbx_strand_id
1 'polypeptide(L)'
;MTVAELQILVDKLQSKISQLELTSKGAIKATEFRLEAVLQANLDTFCLLICAILVFLMQAGFMCLESGLSRSKNSINVALKNITDFGIAVVTFWALVLH
;
A
#
# COMPACT_ATOMS: atom_id res chain seq x y z
N MET A 1 -37.67 28.06 42.72
CA MET A 1 -37.43 27.20 41.53
C MET A 1 -38.61 26.24 41.44
N THR A 2 -39.45 26.36 40.41
CA THR A 2 -40.65 25.52 40.24
C THR A 2 -40.27 24.19 39.58
N VAL A 3 -41.06 23.15 39.78
CA VAL A 3 -40.81 21.79 39.24
C VAL A 3 -40.63 21.80 37.70
N ALA A 4 -41.30 22.71 36.99
CA ALA A 4 -41.18 22.88 35.54
C ALA A 4 -39.77 23.32 35.10
N GLU A 5 -39.14 24.26 35.81
CA GLU A 5 -37.76 24.71 35.52
C GLU A 5 -36.75 23.57 35.71
N LEU A 6 -36.99 22.70 36.69
CA LEU A 6 -36.13 21.54 36.97
C LEU A 6 -36.18 20.52 35.81
N GLN A 7 -37.36 20.26 35.24
CA GLN A 7 -37.52 19.36 34.09
C GLN A 7 -36.81 19.88 32.85
N ILE A 8 -36.95 21.18 32.54
CA ILE A 8 -36.28 21.80 31.39
C ILE A 8 -34.74 21.68 31.50
N LEU A 9 -34.21 21.81 32.72
CA LEU A 9 -32.78 21.64 32.99
C LEU A 9 -32.32 20.19 32.78
N VAL A 10 -33.12 19.21 33.22
CA VAL A 10 -32.85 17.79 32.98
C VAL A 10 -32.83 17.48 31.49
N ASP A 11 -33.79 17.98 30.72
CA ASP A 11 -33.86 17.77 29.27
C ASP A 11 -32.66 18.39 28.54
N LYS A 12 -32.25 19.61 28.92
CA LYS A 12 -31.05 20.25 28.38
C LYS A 12 -29.78 19.48 28.73
N LEU A 13 -29.71 18.90 29.93
CA LEU A 13 -28.58 18.08 30.35
C LEU A 13 -28.51 16.79 29.51
N GLN A 14 -29.63 16.09 29.32
CA GLN A 14 -29.70 14.91 28.47
C GLN A 14 -29.29 15.22 27.03
N SER A 15 -29.78 16.33 26.47
CA SER A 15 -29.38 16.81 25.15
C SER A 15 -27.85 17.00 25.03
N LYS A 16 -27.22 17.62 26.03
CA LYS A 16 -25.75 17.80 26.04
C LYS A 16 -25.00 16.48 26.15
N ILE A 17 -25.51 15.54 26.96
CA ILE A 17 -24.92 14.21 27.08
C ILE A 17 -24.94 13.50 25.72
N SER A 18 -26.07 13.49 25.01
CA SER A 18 -26.17 12.86 23.68
C SER A 18 -25.25 13.52 22.64
N GLN A 19 -25.13 14.85 22.64
CA GLN A 19 -24.22 15.56 21.74
C GLN A 19 -22.74 15.24 22.01
N LEU A 20 -22.39 15.07 23.28
CA LEU A 20 -21.03 14.68 23.67
C LEU A 20 -20.69 13.26 23.20
N GLU A 21 -21.63 12.31 23.35
CA GLU A 21 -21.46 10.94 22.85
C GLU A 21 -21.32 10.88 21.33
N LEU A 22 -22.12 11.66 20.59
CA LEU A 22 -22.04 11.72 19.13
C LEU A 22 -20.68 12.27 18.67
N THR A 23 -20.21 13.33 19.33
CA THR A 23 -18.91 13.94 19.03
C THR A 23 -17.76 12.97 19.31
N SER A 24 -17.82 12.23 20.42
CA SER A 24 -16.82 11.21 20.77
C SER A 24 -16.81 10.06 19.75
N LYS A 25 -17.98 9.50 19.41
CA LYS A 25 -18.10 8.44 18.39
C LYS A 25 -17.64 8.91 17.01
N GLY A 26 -17.95 10.15 16.64
CA GLY A 26 -17.50 10.76 15.39
C GLY A 26 -15.97 10.87 15.29
N ALA A 27 -15.32 11.30 16.38
CA ALA A 27 -13.86 11.40 16.45
C ALA A 27 -13.17 10.03 16.35
N ILE A 28 -13.72 9.01 17.01
CA ILE A 28 -13.19 7.64 16.92
C ILE A 28 -13.33 7.11 15.49
N LYS A 29 -14.52 7.21 14.89
CA LYS A 29 -14.76 6.70 13.53
C LYS A 29 -13.90 7.39 12.47
N ALA A 30 -13.64 8.69 12.63
CA ALA A 30 -12.73 9.43 11.75
C ALA A 30 -11.28 8.91 11.89
N THR A 31 -10.86 8.54 13.10
CA THR A 31 -9.53 7.96 13.36
C THR A 31 -9.41 6.55 12.79
N GLU A 32 -10.43 5.71 12.98
CA GLU A 32 -10.52 4.37 12.41
C GLU A 32 -10.45 4.42 10.88
N PHE A 33 -11.21 5.32 10.24
CA PHE A 33 -11.18 5.47 8.77
C PHE A 33 -9.78 5.83 8.24
N ARG A 34 -9.05 6.72 8.94
CA ARG A 34 -7.69 7.08 8.56
C ARG A 34 -6.72 5.92 8.75
N LEU A 35 -6.88 5.14 9.80
CA LEU A 35 -6.05 3.96 10.06
C LEU A 35 -6.25 2.90 8.96
N GLU A 36 -7.51 2.59 8.62
CA GLU A 36 -7.86 1.65 7.55
C GLU A 36 -7.26 2.09 6.20
N ALA A 37 -7.35 3.39 5.88
CA ALA A 37 -6.78 3.94 4.65
C ALA A 37 -5.25 3.79 4.60
N VAL A 38 -4.56 4.08 5.72
CA VAL A 38 -3.10 3.90 5.82
C VAL A 38 -2.73 2.43 5.72
N LEU A 39 -3.46 1.54 6.39
CA LEU A 39 -3.21 0.10 6.34
C LEU A 39 -3.37 -0.42 4.91
N GLN A 40 -4.45 -0.07 4.21
CA GLN A 40 -4.66 -0.45 2.81
C GLN A 40 -3.55 0.06 1.91
N ALA A 41 -3.14 1.32 2.04
CA ALA A 41 -2.07 1.88 1.21
C ALA A 41 -0.73 1.15 1.39
N ASN A 42 -0.38 0.81 2.65
CA ASN A 42 0.83 0.04 2.94
C ASN A 42 0.73 -1.39 2.40
N LEU A 43 -0.43 -2.04 2.54
CA LEU A 43 -0.64 -3.40 2.07
C LEU A 43 -0.60 -3.49 0.53
N ASP A 44 -1.19 -2.51 -0.16
CA ASP A 44 -1.13 -2.38 -1.62
C ASP A 44 0.32 -2.22 -2.10
N THR A 45 1.08 -1.32 -1.47
CA THR A 45 2.50 -1.11 -1.78
C THR A 45 3.32 -2.40 -1.58
N PHE A 46 3.07 -3.12 -0.49
CA PHE A 46 3.76 -4.38 -0.20
C PHE A 46 3.40 -5.48 -1.20
N CYS A 47 2.12 -5.57 -1.59
CA CYS A 47 1.65 -6.48 -2.61
C CYS A 47 2.31 -6.18 -3.97
N LEU A 48 2.34 -4.91 -4.37
CA LEU A 48 3.00 -4.47 -5.60
C LEU A 48 4.51 -4.78 -5.59
N LEU A 49 5.18 -4.60 -4.45
CA LEU A 49 6.59 -4.97 -4.30
C LEU A 49 6.82 -6.47 -4.51
N ILE A 50 5.97 -7.32 -3.90
CA ILE A 50 6.04 -8.78 -4.10
C ILE A 50 5.76 -9.14 -5.56
N CYS A 51 4.75 -8.54 -6.18
CA CYS A 51 4.45 -8.72 -7.61
C CYS A 51 5.64 -8.34 -8.49
N ALA A 52 6.31 -7.22 -8.21
CA ALA A 52 7.50 -6.80 -8.93
C ALA A 52 8.65 -7.82 -8.80
N ILE A 53 8.87 -8.37 -7.60
CA ILE A 53 9.86 -9.43 -7.36
C ILE A 53 9.51 -10.70 -8.15
N LEU A 54 8.24 -11.09 -8.18
CA LEU A 54 7.78 -12.26 -8.95
C LEU A 54 8.01 -12.09 -10.46
N VAL A 55 7.73 -10.89 -11.00
CA VAL A 55 8.00 -10.56 -12.41
C VAL A 55 9.51 -10.58 -12.70
N PHE A 56 10.34 -10.05 -11.78
CA PHE A 56 11.80 -10.14 -11.92
C PHE A 56 12.28 -11.60 -11.93
N LEU A 57 11.68 -12.44 -11.09
CA LEU A 57 11.99 -13.86 -11.04
C LEU A 57 11.61 -14.60 -12.32
N MET A 58 10.62 -14.14 -13.10
CA MET A 58 10.33 -14.71 -14.42
C MET A 58 11.46 -14.50 -15.42
N GLN A 59 12.05 -13.29 -15.47
CA GLN A 59 13.19 -13.00 -16.35
C GLN A 59 14.42 -13.82 -15.94
N ALA A 60 14.71 -13.86 -14.63
CA ALA A 60 15.81 -14.65 -14.09
C ALA A 60 15.60 -16.17 -14.25
N GLY A 61 14.36 -16.64 -14.12
CA GLY A 61 13.99 -18.05 -14.26
C GLY A 61 14.15 -18.54 -15.69
N PHE A 62 13.70 -17.77 -16.68
CA PHE A 62 13.92 -18.09 -18.10
C PHE A 62 15.42 -18.09 -18.44
N MET A 63 16.17 -17.11 -17.93
CA MET A 63 17.63 -17.06 -18.08
C MET A 63 18.32 -18.29 -17.47
N CYS A 64 17.91 -18.74 -16.29
CA CYS A 64 18.48 -19.94 -15.65
C CYS A 64 18.23 -21.19 -16.49
N LEU A 65 17.03 -21.33 -17.05
CA LEU A 65 16.69 -22.44 -17.96
C LEU A 65 17.49 -22.39 -19.26
N GLU A 66 17.58 -21.22 -19.90
CA GLU A 66 18.33 -21.03 -21.15
C GLU A 66 19.85 -21.24 -20.94
N SER A 67 20.38 -20.77 -19.81
CA SER A 67 21.79 -20.88 -19.47
C SER A 67 22.19 -22.28 -18.96
N GLY A 68 21.26 -23.04 -18.35
CA GLY A 68 21.44 -24.44 -17.93
C GLY A 68 21.37 -25.45 -19.08
N LEU A 69 20.63 -25.12 -20.15
CA LEU A 69 20.62 -25.89 -21.40
C LEU A 69 21.79 -25.52 -22.33
N SER A 70 22.45 -24.39 -22.08
CA SER A 70 23.64 -23.93 -22.81
C SER A 70 24.94 -24.50 -22.22
N ARG A 71 25.92 -24.83 -23.08
CA ARG A 71 27.25 -25.32 -22.65
C ARG A 71 27.88 -24.31 -21.67
N SER A 72 28.38 -24.78 -20.52
CA SER A 72 28.94 -23.97 -19.41
C SER A 72 29.83 -22.78 -19.82
N LYS A 73 30.61 -22.89 -20.91
CA LYS A 73 31.44 -21.80 -21.45
C LYS A 73 30.67 -20.60 -22.04
N ASN A 74 29.41 -20.75 -22.44
CA ASN A 74 28.56 -19.68 -23.01
C ASN A 74 27.44 -19.23 -22.05
N SER A 75 27.14 -20.02 -21.01
CA SER A 75 26.14 -19.74 -19.97
C SER A 75 26.39 -18.40 -19.26
N ILE A 76 27.66 -18.07 -18.96
CA ILE A 76 28.08 -16.79 -18.38
C ILE A 76 27.81 -15.61 -19.32
N ASN A 77 28.03 -15.81 -20.63
CA ASN A 77 27.82 -14.77 -21.64
C ASN A 77 26.32 -14.47 -21.83
N VAL A 78 25.45 -15.47 -21.66
CA VAL A 78 23.98 -15.31 -21.68
C VAL A 78 23.52 -14.53 -20.43
N ALA A 79 24.05 -14.84 -19.25
CA ALA A 79 23.71 -14.13 -18.02
C ALA A 79 24.12 -12.63 -18.07
N LEU A 80 25.32 -12.34 -18.59
CA LEU A 80 25.81 -10.95 -18.75
C LEU A 80 24.94 -10.12 -19.70
N LYS A 81 24.46 -10.74 -20.80
CA LYS A 81 23.54 -10.07 -21.72
C LYS A 81 22.22 -9.72 -21.05
N ASN A 82 21.66 -10.60 -20.23
CA ASN A 82 20.38 -10.39 -19.57
C ASN A 82 20.46 -9.29 -18.49
N ILE A 83 21.56 -9.23 -17.71
CA ILE A 83 21.80 -8.11 -16.77
C ILE A 83 21.94 -6.78 -17.52
N THR A 84 22.61 -6.79 -18.67
CA THR A 84 22.75 -5.59 -19.52
C THR A 84 21.39 -5.15 -20.07
N ASP A 85 20.55 -6.10 -20.50
CA ASP A 85 19.19 -5.83 -20.98
C ASP A 85 18.31 -5.22 -19.88
N PHE A 86 18.39 -5.76 -18.66
CA PHE A 86 17.72 -5.18 -17.49
C PHE A 86 18.19 -3.74 -17.20
N GLY A 87 19.50 -3.50 -17.25
CA GLY A 87 20.06 -2.15 -17.08
C GLY A 87 19.58 -1.17 -18.15
N ILE A 88 19.53 -1.59 -19.41
CA ILE A 88 19.02 -0.78 -20.52
C ILE A 88 17.52 -0.53 -20.36
N ALA A 89 16.73 -1.52 -19.94
CA ALA A 89 15.30 -1.37 -19.70
C ALA A 89 15.02 -0.34 -18.59
N VAL A 90 15.78 -0.36 -17.50
CA VAL A 90 15.66 0.63 -16.40
C VAL A 90 16.01 2.04 -16.87
N VAL A 91 17.14 2.20 -17.58
CA VAL A 91 17.57 3.50 -18.12
C VAL A 91 16.56 4.03 -19.15
N THR A 92 16.03 3.15 -20.01
CA THR A 92 15.04 3.52 -21.03
C THR A 92 13.70 3.90 -20.40
N PHE A 93 13.24 3.17 -19.38
CA PHE A 93 12.04 3.54 -18.61
C PHE A 93 12.21 4.90 -17.95
N TRP A 94 13.35 5.14 -17.29
CA TRP A 94 13.64 6.44 -16.68
C TRP A 94 13.67 7.56 -17.72
N ALA A 95 14.30 7.34 -18.88
CA ALA A 95 14.43 8.35 -19.92
C ALA A 95 13.14 8.64 -20.71
N LEU A 96 12.22 7.67 -20.85
CA LEU A 96 11.00 7.82 -21.66
C LEU A 96 9.73 8.06 -20.84
N VAL A 97 9.66 7.55 -19.61
CA VAL A 97 8.46 7.66 -18.76
C VAL A 97 8.58 8.81 -17.77
N LEU A 98 9.81 9.16 -17.36
CA LEU A 98 10.05 10.23 -16.39
C LEU A 98 10.42 11.58 -17.04
N HIS A 99 10.67 11.62 -18.35
CA HIS A 99 10.86 12.84 -19.14
C HIS A 99 9.62 13.13 -19.99
#